data_AF-A0A5P2XG67-F1
#
_entry.id   AF-A0A5P2XG67-F1
#
_cell.length_a   1.000
_cell.length_b   1.000
_cell.length_c   1.000
_cell.angle_alpha   90.00
_cell.angle_beta   90.00
_cell.angle_gamma   90.00
#
_symmetry.space_group_name_H-M   'P 1'
#
loop_
_entity.id
_entity.type
_entity.pdbx_description
1 polymer ?
#
loop_
_entity_poly.entity_id
_entity_poly.type
_entity_poly.pdbx_seq_one_letter_code
_entity_poly.pdbx_strand_id
1 'polypeptide(L)'
;MAETAAGNDFEEAARQAASALGRIVEWSMPATRWRAVVAAVEAVGQSWRAGDGERLRLAAARLALAGPRLVATRHEDDPLVPAPAEVHERSNVLITEILSRSRSDWPTSRAEGGDDRDGGGA
;
A
#
# COMPACT_ATOMS: atom_id res chain seq x y z
N MET A 1 -3.02 11.58 25.53
CA MET A 1 -3.66 10.41 24.89
C MET A 1 -4.07 10.66 23.43
N ALA A 2 -3.43 11.59 22.69
CA ALA A 2 -3.77 11.89 21.29
C ALA A 2 -2.81 11.24 20.27
N GLU A 3 -1.58 10.92 20.69
CA GLU A 3 -0.55 10.32 19.82
C GLU A 3 -0.90 8.90 19.36
N THR A 4 -1.65 8.13 20.15
CA THR A 4 -2.05 6.76 19.80
C THR A 4 -3.15 6.69 18.74
N ALA A 5 -4.08 7.65 18.74
CA ALA A 5 -5.15 7.71 17.75
C ALA A 5 -4.59 8.10 16.38
N ALA A 6 -3.81 9.19 16.31
CA ALA A 6 -3.21 9.67 15.06
C ALA A 6 -2.23 8.65 14.44
N GLY A 7 -1.48 7.90 15.24
CA GLY A 7 -0.63 6.81 14.76
C GLY A 7 -1.43 5.66 14.14
N ASN A 8 -2.50 5.23 14.81
CA ASN A 8 -3.40 4.18 14.32
C ASN A 8 -4.15 4.61 13.03
N ASP A 9 -4.56 5.89 12.97
CA ASP A 9 -5.19 6.50 11.81
C ASP A 9 -4.28 6.51 10.56
N PHE A 10 -2.98 6.77 10.76
CA PHE A 10 -1.96 6.73 9.70
C PHE A 10 -1.65 5.31 9.25
N GLU A 11 -1.48 4.36 10.17
CA GLU A 11 -1.26 2.95 9.84
C GLU A 11 -2.42 2.35 9.03
N GLU A 12 -3.66 2.65 9.43
CA GLU A 12 -4.84 2.20 8.71
C GLU A 12 -4.89 2.79 7.29
N ALA A 13 -4.58 4.09 7.16
CA ALA A 13 -4.45 4.74 5.86
C ALA A 13 -3.36 4.09 4.99
N ALA A 14 -2.24 3.69 5.60
CA ALA A 14 -1.14 3.04 4.92
C ALA A 14 -1.51 1.63 4.43
N ARG A 15 -2.22 0.84 5.24
CA ARG A 15 -2.72 -0.48 4.84
C ARG A 15 -3.71 -0.38 3.69
N GLN A 16 -4.61 0.59 3.73
CA GLN A 16 -5.55 0.86 2.64
C GLN A 16 -4.82 1.28 1.36
N ALA A 17 -3.80 2.14 1.47
CA ALA A 17 -2.96 2.53 0.35
C ALA A 17 -2.21 1.33 -0.27
N ALA A 18 -1.59 0.49 0.55
CA ALA A 18 -0.91 -0.73 0.08
C ALA A 18 -1.88 -1.70 -0.62
N SER A 19 -3.08 -1.89 -0.08
CA SER A 19 -4.13 -2.70 -0.71
C SER A 19 -4.57 -2.12 -2.06
N ALA A 20 -4.72 -0.80 -2.16
CA ALA A 20 -5.09 -0.14 -3.40
C ALA A 20 -3.97 -0.24 -4.46
N LEU A 21 -2.72 -0.02 -4.07
CA LEU A 21 -1.54 -0.18 -4.94
C LEU A 21 -1.40 -1.61 -5.45
N GLY A 22 -1.65 -2.61 -4.60
CA GLY A 22 -1.55 -4.02 -4.96
C GLY A 22 -2.53 -4.43 -6.06
N ARG A 23 -3.69 -3.78 -6.17
CA ARG A 23 -4.68 -4.07 -7.21
C ARG A 23 -4.28 -3.56 -8.60
N ILE A 24 -3.33 -2.63 -8.70
CA ILE A 24 -2.93 -2.02 -9.97
C ILE A 24 -2.41 -3.07 -10.97
N VAL A 25 -1.72 -4.11 -10.49
CA VAL A 25 -1.19 -5.19 -11.35
C VAL A 25 -2.30 -5.99 -12.04
N GLU A 26 -3.50 -6.02 -11.47
CA GLU A 26 -4.66 -6.74 -12.00
C GLU A 26 -5.47 -5.89 -12.98
N TRP A 27 -5.15 -4.59 -13.11
CA TRP A 27 -5.93 -3.67 -13.92
C TRP A 27 -5.55 -3.75 -15.40
N SER A 28 -6.58 -3.78 -16.24
CA SER A 28 -6.47 -3.56 -17.68
C SER A 28 -7.47 -2.46 -18.05
N MET A 29 -6.96 -1.36 -18.60
CA MET A 29 -7.74 -0.14 -18.84
C MET A 29 -7.13 0.67 -20.00
N PRO A 30 -7.90 1.59 -20.62
CA PRO A 30 -7.40 2.40 -21.72
C PRO A 30 -6.15 3.21 -21.33
N ALA A 31 -5.19 3.31 -22.27
CA ALA A 31 -3.93 4.05 -22.12
C ALA A 31 -4.12 5.45 -21.50
N THR A 32 -5.14 6.18 -21.95
CA THR A 32 -5.46 7.54 -21.50
C THR A 32 -5.74 7.63 -20.00
N ARG A 33 -6.30 6.58 -19.39
CA ARG A 33 -6.64 6.59 -17.96
C ARG A 33 -5.45 6.26 -17.06
N TRP A 34 -4.40 5.63 -17.57
CA TRP A 34 -3.18 5.35 -16.80
C TRP A 34 -2.48 6.62 -16.31
N ARG A 35 -2.66 7.77 -16.99
CA ARG A 35 -2.16 9.08 -16.49
C ARG A 35 -2.74 9.46 -15.13
N ALA A 36 -4.02 9.18 -14.89
CA ALA A 36 -4.66 9.45 -13.61
C ALA A 36 -4.11 8.52 -12.51
N VAL A 37 -3.83 7.26 -12.87
CA VAL A 37 -3.19 6.29 -11.97
C VAL A 37 -1.78 6.74 -11.58
N VAL A 38 -0.96 7.18 -12.55
CA VAL A 38 0.40 7.73 -12.27
C VAL A 38 0.34 8.86 -11.25
N ALA A 39 -0.53 9.85 -11.48
CA ALA A 39 -0.67 10.99 -10.57
C ALA A 39 -1.15 10.56 -9.17
N ALA A 40 -2.04 9.57 -9.09
CA ALA A 40 -2.51 9.05 -7.81
C ALA A 40 -1.41 8.29 -7.06
N VAL A 41 -0.61 7.46 -7.73
CA VAL A 41 0.53 6.74 -7.15
C VAL A 41 1.58 7.72 -6.62
N GLU A 42 1.87 8.79 -7.37
CA GLU A 42 2.78 9.85 -6.90
C GLU A 42 2.24 10.58 -5.66
N ALA A 43 0.95 10.88 -5.62
CA ALA A 43 0.31 11.50 -4.46
C ALA A 43 0.34 10.59 -3.22
N VAL A 44 0.18 9.28 -3.38
CA VAL A 44 0.35 8.30 -2.30
C VAL A 44 1.79 8.36 -1.76
N GLY A 45 2.79 8.31 -2.64
CA GLY A 45 4.19 8.36 -2.23
C GLY A 45 4.59 9.68 -1.53
N GLN A 46 4.06 10.81 -1.99
CA GLN A 46 4.27 12.11 -1.34
C GLN A 46 3.64 12.15 0.06
N SER A 47 2.40 11.66 0.19
CA SER A 47 1.68 11.66 1.48
C SER A 47 2.33 10.71 2.48
N TRP A 48 2.80 9.55 2.02
CA TRP A 48 3.55 8.59 2.82
C TRP A 48 4.85 9.20 3.39
N ARG A 49 5.65 9.84 2.54
CA ARG A 49 6.90 10.51 2.95
C ARG A 49 6.65 11.69 3.89
N ALA A 50 5.54 12.39 3.72
CA ALA A 50 5.14 13.50 4.59
C ALA A 50 4.57 13.02 5.94
N GLY A 51 4.23 11.74 6.11
CA GLY A 51 3.59 11.23 7.32
C GLY A 51 2.15 11.73 7.51
N ASP A 52 1.49 12.17 6.44
CA ASP A 52 0.17 12.80 6.49
C ASP A 52 -0.92 11.77 6.20
N GLY A 53 -1.53 11.23 7.27
CA GLY A 53 -2.51 10.15 7.19
C GLY A 53 -3.78 10.53 6.43
N GLU A 54 -4.24 11.77 6.57
CA GLU A 54 -5.45 12.23 5.87
C GLU A 54 -5.20 12.40 4.37
N ARG A 55 -4.05 13.00 4.01
CA ARG A 55 -3.64 13.07 2.59
C ARG A 55 -3.41 11.68 2.01
N LEU A 56 -2.88 10.75 2.80
CA LEU A 56 -2.66 9.36 2.38
C LEU A 56 -3.98 8.64 2.08
N ARG A 57 -5.00 8.77 2.94
CA ARG A 57 -6.35 8.24 2.66
C ARG A 57 -6.95 8.84 1.40
N LEU A 58 -6.86 10.15 1.26
CA LEU A 58 -7.42 10.84 0.10
C LEU A 58 -6.72 10.42 -1.20
N ALA A 59 -5.40 10.22 -1.16
CA ALA A 59 -4.64 9.69 -2.28
C ALA A 59 -5.02 8.23 -2.61
N ALA A 60 -5.20 7.38 -1.60
CA ALA A 60 -5.66 6.00 -1.77
C ALA A 60 -7.08 5.92 -2.36
N ALA A 61 -7.99 6.79 -1.91
CA ALA A 61 -9.35 6.88 -2.45
C ALA A 61 -9.35 7.33 -3.92
N ARG A 62 -8.52 8.33 -4.27
CA ARG A 62 -8.34 8.76 -5.67
C ARG A 62 -7.77 7.64 -6.54
N LEU A 63 -6.83 6.86 -6.03
CA LEU A 63 -6.30 5.70 -6.73
C LEU A 63 -7.39 4.67 -6.99
N ALA A 64 -8.22 4.35 -5.99
CA ALA A 64 -9.34 3.43 -6.17
C ALA A 64 -10.36 3.92 -7.21
N LEU A 65 -10.64 5.23 -7.25
CA LEU A 65 -11.52 5.83 -8.26
C LEU A 65 -10.92 5.86 -9.68
N ALA A 66 -9.59 5.86 -9.79
CA ALA A 66 -8.88 5.82 -11.06
C ALA A 66 -8.85 4.41 -11.68
N GLY A 67 -9.21 3.36 -10.91
CA GLY A 67 -9.24 1.99 -11.38
C GLY A 67 -10.30 1.69 -12.46
N PRO A 68 -10.28 0.46 -13.01
CA PRO A 68 -11.26 0.04 -14.02
C PRO A 68 -12.68 0.11 -13.46
N ARG A 69 -13.58 0.75 -14.21
CA ARG A 69 -14.99 0.88 -13.81
C ARG A 69 -15.69 -0.46 -14.08
N LEU A 70 -16.37 -1.00 -13.06
CA LEU A 70 -17.13 -2.27 -13.17
C LEU A 70 -18.34 -2.20 -14.10
N VAL A 71 -18.76 -0.99 -14.52
CA VAL A 71 -19.85 -0.81 -15.47
C VAL A 71 -19.26 -0.87 -16.89
N ALA A 72 -19.39 -2.04 -17.52
CA ALA A 72 -19.08 -2.26 -18.92
C ALA A 72 -20.09 -1.52 -19.82
N THR A 73 -19.92 -0.20 -19.98
CA THR A 73 -20.63 0.52 -21.05
C THR A 73 -20.00 0.14 -22.37
N ARG A 74 -20.78 -0.59 -23.18
CA ARG A 74 -20.45 -1.06 -24.52
C ARG A 74 -19.93 0.03 -25.46
N HIS A 75 -19.09 -0.46 -26.37
CA HIS A 75 -18.80 0.01 -27.74
C HIS A 75 -17.89 1.23 -27.83
N GLU A 76 -16.76 1.03 -28.52
CA GLU A 76 -15.70 2.02 -28.83
C GLU A 76 -14.56 2.19 -27.79
N ASP A 77 -14.33 1.21 -26.92
CA ASP A 77 -13.20 1.27 -25.98
C ASP A 77 -11.85 1.06 -26.70
N ASP A 78 -10.96 2.05 -26.58
CA ASP A 78 -9.51 1.94 -26.73
C ASP A 78 -9.02 0.57 -26.20
N PRO A 79 -8.02 -0.06 -26.83
CA PRO A 79 -7.51 -1.35 -26.39
C PRO A 79 -7.14 -1.30 -24.90
N LEU A 80 -7.68 -2.24 -24.14
CA LEU A 80 -7.30 -2.42 -22.74
C LEU A 80 -5.84 -2.84 -22.71
N VAL A 81 -5.00 -1.99 -22.12
CA VAL A 81 -3.58 -2.28 -21.93
C VAL A 81 -3.31 -2.54 -20.45
N PRO A 82 -2.37 -3.46 -20.14
CA PRO A 82 -1.92 -3.68 -18.77
C PRO A 82 -1.20 -2.44 -18.23
N ALA A 83 -0.91 -2.46 -16.93
CA ALA A 83 -0.15 -1.40 -16.27
C ALA A 83 1.18 -1.13 -17.00
N PRO A 84 1.52 0.14 -17.30
CA PRO A 84 2.85 0.51 -17.74
C PRO A 84 3.90 0.05 -16.73
N ALA A 85 5.05 -0.42 -17.20
CA ALA A 85 6.12 -0.94 -16.34
C ALA A 85 6.53 0.05 -15.23
N GLU A 86 6.56 1.34 -15.54
CA GLU A 86 6.89 2.39 -14.57
C GLU A 86 5.86 2.50 -13.43
N VAL A 87 4.57 2.30 -13.73
CA VAL A 87 3.50 2.32 -12.73
C VAL A 87 3.63 1.09 -11.83
N HIS A 88 3.90 -0.07 -12.44
CA HIS A 88 4.09 -1.32 -11.72
C HIS A 88 5.28 -1.24 -10.74
N GLU A 89 6.44 -0.78 -11.22
CA GLU A 89 7.64 -0.64 -10.40
C GLU A 89 7.43 0.32 -9.23
N ARG A 90 6.88 1.52 -9.49
CA ARG A 90 6.62 2.51 -8.44
C ARG A 90 5.64 1.99 -7.38
N SER A 91 4.61 1.26 -7.82
CA SER A 91 3.63 0.68 -6.91
C SER A 91 4.27 -0.39 -6.03
N ASN A 92 5.13 -1.24 -6.60
CA ASN A 92 5.83 -2.31 -5.88
C ASN A 92 6.82 -1.75 -4.83
N VAL A 93 7.56 -0.70 -5.19
CA VAL A 93 8.45 0.01 -4.26
C VAL A 93 7.66 0.57 -3.08
N LEU A 94 6.56 1.28 -3.34
CA LEU A 94 5.74 1.88 -2.27
C LEU A 94 5.09 0.82 -1.37
N ILE A 95 4.59 -0.29 -1.94
CA ILE A 95 4.06 -1.41 -1.15
C ILE A 95 5.15 -1.94 -0.22
N THR A 96 6.36 -2.14 -0.75
CA THR A 96 7.50 -2.63 0.05
C THR A 96 7.83 -1.65 1.18
N GLU A 97 7.94 -0.35 0.90
CA GLU A 97 8.22 0.67 1.91
C GLU A 97 7.15 0.71 3.02
N ILE A 98 5.87 0.66 2.63
CA ILE A 98 4.74 0.67 3.58
C ILE A 98 4.78 -0.57 4.48
N LEU A 99 4.88 -1.76 3.88
CA LEU A 99 4.86 -3.01 4.63
C LEU A 99 6.09 -3.20 5.52
N SER A 100 7.27 -2.77 5.05
CA SER A 100 8.50 -2.83 5.84
C SER A 100 8.43 -1.93 7.08
N ARG A 101 7.90 -0.71 6.96
CA ARG A 101 7.77 0.21 8.10
C ARG A 101 6.73 -0.26 9.11
N SER A 102 5.59 -0.80 8.66
CA SER A 102 4.59 -1.38 9.56
C SER A 102 5.08 -2.61 10.31
N ARG A 103 6.06 -3.36 9.76
CA ARG A 103 6.64 -4.53 10.42
C ARG A 103 7.68 -4.17 11.49
N SER A 104 8.32 -3.01 11.36
CA SER A 104 9.32 -2.52 12.32
C SER A 104 8.72 -2.04 13.65
N ASP A 105 7.40 -1.84 13.73
CA ASP A 105 6.69 -1.43 14.96
C ASP A 105 6.28 -2.62 15.85
N TRP A 106 6.56 -3.87 15.44
CA TRP A 106 6.35 -5.01 16.32
C TRP A 106 7.32 -4.92 17.51
N PRO A 107 6.83 -4.83 18.76
CA PRO A 107 7.71 -5.01 19.90
C PRO A 107 8.20 -6.45 19.83
N THR A 108 9.48 -6.64 19.48
CA THR A 108 10.20 -7.87 19.77
C THR A 108 10.23 -7.98 21.30
N SER A 109 9.15 -8.47 21.88
CA SER A 109 9.04 -8.70 23.31
C SER A 109 8.97 -10.21 23.51
N ARG A 110 10.12 -10.72 23.95
CA ARG A 110 10.29 -11.83 24.88
C ARG A 110 10.10 -13.24 24.32
N ALA A 111 11.22 -13.82 23.91
CA ALA A 111 11.59 -15.15 24.36
C ALA A 111 12.78 -15.03 25.33
N GLU A 112 12.48 -14.56 26.54
CA GLU A 112 13.22 -15.01 27.72
C GLU A 112 12.51 -16.26 28.23
N GLY A 113 13.23 -17.36 28.48
CA GLY A 113 12.65 -18.53 29.15
C GLY A 113 13.44 -19.82 28.99
N GLY A 114 14.50 -19.96 29.81
CA GLY A 114 14.96 -21.21 30.44
C GLY A 114 15.19 -22.46 29.58
N ASP A 115 16.47 -22.77 29.32
CA ASP A 115 16.92 -24.17 29.20
C ASP A 115 17.91 -24.41 30.34
N ASP A 116 17.38 -24.46 31.56
CA ASP A 116 18.01 -25.19 32.68
C ASP A 116 17.97 -26.68 32.31
N ARG A 117 18.99 -27.15 31.59
CA ARG A 117 19.29 -28.58 31.52
C ARG A 117 20.26 -28.95 32.62
N ASP A 118 19.66 -29.19 33.77
CA ASP A 118 20.02 -30.30 34.65
C ASP A 118 20.09 -31.60 33.83
N GLY A 119 21.23 -32.30 33.92
CA GLY A 119 21.51 -33.50 33.14
C GLY A 119 22.92 -34.03 33.41
N GLY A 120 23.07 -34.72 34.54
CA GLY A 120 24.34 -35.22 35.06
C GLY A 120 25.08 -36.24 34.20
N GLY A 121 26.34 -36.46 34.58
CA GLY A 121 27.18 -37.53 34.06
C GLY A 121 28.58 -37.44 34.67
N ALA A 122 28.84 -38.33 35.62
CA ALA A 122 30.10 -38.51 36.35
C ALA A 122 31.25 -38.97 35.45
#